data_AF-A0A4V1TF10-F1
#
_entry.id   AF-A0A4V1TF10-F1
#
_cell.length_a   1.000
_cell.length_b   1.000
_cell.length_c   1.000
_cell.angle_alpha   90.00
_cell.angle_beta   90.00
_cell.angle_gamma   90.00
#
_symmetry.space_group_name_H-M   'P 1'
#
loop_
_entity.id
_entity.type
_entity.pdbx_description
1 polymer ?
#
loop_
_entity_poly.entity_id
_entity_poly.type
_entity_poly.pdbx_seq_one_letter_code
_entity_poly.pdbx_strand_id
1 'polypeptide(L)'
;MASRVAFAQGAPDPMAQLRACSLLDPAERPACLNKLPQPVTVPRRPPGDADGWIVSETTSPIDYTPIVTATVLADGHAGDALKQLSIHCRGGRTELVLGGPAASEGGADYVLSYRLDGGQPVQVAAGRPAHGTGVAFRGDVVGLLLSLPNEGGIAIRLGMRAGAVHDGYFSLVGLNAARDRVAAACKWPRTLARPRNH
;
A
#
# COMPACT_ATOMS: atom_id res chain seq x y z
N MET A 1 -26.34 -26.56 44.53
CA MET A 1 -25.18 -26.63 43.61
C MET A 1 -25.54 -27.53 42.45
N ALA A 2 -25.56 -27.01 41.22
CA ALA A 2 -25.55 -27.80 39.99
C ALA A 2 -25.15 -26.89 38.82
N SER A 3 -23.84 -26.77 38.57
CA SER A 3 -23.32 -26.07 37.39
C SER A 3 -23.46 -26.98 36.17
N ARG A 4 -24.26 -26.57 35.19
CA ARG A 4 -24.29 -27.19 33.86
C ARG A 4 -23.13 -26.64 33.05
N VAL A 5 -22.13 -27.46 32.79
CA VAL A 5 -21.05 -27.16 31.85
C VAL A 5 -21.58 -27.44 30.45
N ALA A 6 -21.77 -26.40 29.65
CA ALA A 6 -22.04 -26.53 28.22
C ALA A 6 -20.70 -26.74 27.50
N PHE A 7 -20.47 -27.94 26.97
CA PHE A 7 -19.35 -28.17 26.06
C PHE A 7 -19.66 -27.52 24.71
N ALA A 8 -18.90 -26.49 24.35
CA ALA A 8 -18.87 -25.97 23.00
C ALA A 8 -18.31 -27.07 22.09
N GLN A 9 -19.15 -27.59 21.18
CA GLN A 9 -18.69 -28.50 20.13
C GLN A 9 -17.74 -27.70 19.22
N GLY A 10 -16.48 -28.11 19.14
CA GLY A 10 -15.50 -27.48 18.27
C GLY A 10 -15.96 -27.56 16.82
N ALA A 11 -16.05 -26.41 16.16
CA ALA A 11 -16.33 -26.36 14.73
C ALA A 11 -15.25 -27.18 13.99
N PRO A 12 -15.62 -28.00 12.99
CA PRO A 12 -14.64 -28.75 12.21
C PRO A 12 -13.65 -27.79 11.54
N ASP A 13 -12.36 -28.11 11.63
CA ASP A 13 -11.26 -27.31 11.05
C ASP A 13 -11.53 -27.07 9.55
N PRO A 14 -11.78 -25.82 9.12
CA PRO A 14 -12.06 -25.49 7.72
C PRO A 14 -10.95 -25.96 6.77
N MET A 15 -9.70 -25.97 7.23
CA MET A 15 -8.56 -26.42 6.44
C MET A 15 -8.55 -27.94 6.26
N ALA A 16 -9.05 -28.70 7.23
CA ALA A 16 -9.19 -30.15 7.10
C ALA A 16 -10.28 -30.51 6.07
N GLN A 17 -11.38 -29.74 6.03
CA GLN A 17 -12.47 -29.96 5.07
C GLN A 17 -12.07 -29.63 3.63
N LEU A 18 -11.32 -28.54 3.43
CA LEU A 18 -10.73 -28.19 2.12
C LEU A 18 -9.81 -29.29 1.60
N ARG A 19 -8.95 -29.83 2.48
CA ARG A 19 -8.06 -30.95 2.13
C ARG A 19 -8.86 -32.20 1.77
N ALA A 20 -9.92 -32.53 2.50
CA ALA A 20 -10.77 -33.68 2.19
C ALA A 20 -11.42 -33.57 0.79
N CYS A 21 -11.95 -32.40 0.42
CA CYS A 21 -12.50 -32.18 -0.93
C CYS A 21 -11.44 -32.28 -2.05
N SER A 22 -10.19 -31.92 -1.75
CA SER A 22 -9.10 -31.97 -2.74
C SER A 22 -8.70 -33.40 -3.14
N LEU A 23 -8.95 -34.37 -2.26
CA LEU A 23 -8.64 -35.79 -2.47
C LEU A 23 -9.69 -36.53 -3.30
N LEU A 24 -10.83 -35.89 -3.58
CA LEU A 24 -11.89 -36.47 -4.41
C LEU A 24 -11.57 -36.42 -5.89
N ASP A 25 -12.30 -37.26 -6.64
CA ASP A 25 -12.25 -37.30 -8.09
C ASP A 25 -12.52 -35.92 -8.70
N PRO A 26 -11.87 -35.59 -9.84
CA PRO A 26 -11.98 -34.27 -10.46
C PRO A 26 -13.41 -33.85 -10.80
N ALA A 27 -14.30 -34.81 -11.08
CA ALA A 27 -15.70 -34.57 -11.37
C ALA A 27 -16.55 -34.22 -10.12
N GLU A 28 -16.15 -34.69 -8.94
CA GLU A 28 -16.90 -34.56 -7.69
C GLU A 28 -16.40 -33.42 -6.80
N ARG A 29 -15.13 -33.05 -6.97
CA ARG A 29 -14.46 -31.95 -6.26
C ARG A 29 -15.26 -30.64 -6.27
N PRO A 30 -15.85 -30.16 -7.39
CA PRO A 30 -16.59 -28.90 -7.41
C PRO A 30 -17.82 -28.92 -6.50
N ALA A 31 -18.53 -30.05 -6.46
CA ALA A 31 -19.73 -30.21 -5.65
C ALA A 31 -19.39 -30.26 -4.14
N CYS A 32 -18.24 -30.84 -3.77
CA CYS A 32 -17.75 -30.84 -2.39
C CYS A 32 -17.37 -29.43 -1.92
N LEU A 33 -16.59 -28.69 -2.73
CA LEU A 33 -16.16 -27.33 -2.42
C LEU A 33 -17.35 -26.37 -2.23
N ASN A 34 -18.40 -26.51 -3.05
CA ASN A 34 -19.61 -25.68 -2.94
C ASN A 34 -20.43 -25.94 -1.66
N LYS A 35 -20.24 -27.08 -0.99
CA LYS A 35 -20.91 -27.42 0.27
C LYS A 35 -20.14 -26.95 1.51
N LEU A 36 -18.91 -26.48 1.35
CA LEU A 36 -18.13 -25.96 2.47
C LEU A 36 -18.77 -24.67 2.98
N PRO A 37 -18.69 -24.41 4.30
CA PRO A 37 -19.09 -23.12 4.86
C PRO A 37 -18.37 -22.02 4.07
N GLN A 38 -19.13 -21.07 3.53
CA GLN A 38 -18.50 -19.95 2.84
C GLN A 38 -17.53 -19.27 3.82
N PRO A 39 -16.33 -18.87 3.37
CA PRO A 39 -15.43 -18.11 4.22
C PRO A 39 -16.23 -16.94 4.79
N VAL A 40 -16.12 -16.74 6.11
CA VAL A 40 -16.69 -15.58 6.79
C VAL A 40 -16.38 -14.38 5.91
N THR A 41 -17.42 -13.73 5.41
CA THR A 41 -17.26 -12.47 4.69
C THR A 41 -16.48 -11.58 5.65
N VAL A 42 -15.21 -11.34 5.36
CA VAL A 42 -14.39 -10.43 6.16
C VAL A 42 -15.24 -9.17 6.26
N PRO A 43 -15.59 -8.68 7.47
CA PRO A 43 -16.47 -7.54 7.58
C PRO A 43 -15.91 -6.47 6.67
N ARG A 44 -16.71 -6.09 5.65
CA ARG A 44 -16.35 -4.98 4.79
C ARG A 44 -16.12 -3.82 5.74
N ARG A 45 -14.87 -3.35 5.73
CA ARG A 45 -14.37 -2.25 6.56
C ARG A 45 -15.48 -1.20 6.74
N PRO A 46 -15.73 -0.73 7.97
CA PRO A 46 -16.83 0.19 8.23
C PRO A 46 -16.83 1.31 7.17
N PRO A 47 -17.98 1.60 6.56
CA PRO A 47 -18.10 2.63 5.53
C PRO A 47 -17.82 3.98 6.19
N GLY A 48 -16.56 4.39 6.08
CA GLY A 48 -15.94 5.55 6.73
C GLY A 48 -14.46 5.69 6.34
N ASP A 49 -13.83 4.59 5.92
CA ASP A 49 -12.47 4.54 5.32
C ASP A 49 -12.49 4.45 3.78
N ALA A 50 -13.62 4.78 3.15
CA ALA A 50 -13.91 4.43 1.76
C ALA A 50 -13.56 5.51 0.72
N ASP A 51 -12.76 6.52 1.06
CA ASP A 51 -12.24 7.47 0.06
C ASP A 51 -10.75 7.73 0.31
N GLY A 52 -9.88 7.01 -0.42
CA GLY A 52 -8.46 7.34 -0.51
C GLY A 52 -7.50 6.18 -0.21
N TRP A 53 -6.62 6.39 0.77
CA TRP A 53 -5.45 5.56 1.01
C TRP A 53 -5.76 4.28 1.82
N ILE A 54 -5.35 3.14 1.28
CA ILE A 54 -5.44 1.83 1.92
C ILE A 54 -4.21 1.65 2.83
N VAL A 55 -4.42 1.66 4.14
CA VAL A 55 -3.36 1.41 5.14
C VAL A 55 -3.39 -0.04 5.61
N SER A 56 -2.23 -0.70 5.56
CA SER A 56 -1.96 -2.03 6.09
C SER A 56 -0.84 -1.96 7.13
N GLU A 57 -1.10 -2.48 8.32
CA GLU A 57 -0.16 -2.50 9.44
C GLU A 57 0.14 -3.96 9.78
N THR A 58 1.42 -4.31 9.77
CA THR A 58 1.92 -5.64 10.13
C THR A 58 3.16 -5.48 11.01
N THR A 59 3.69 -6.58 11.53
CA THR A 59 4.97 -6.58 12.27
C THR A 59 5.92 -7.55 11.62
N SER A 60 7.20 -7.19 11.61
CA SER A 60 8.26 -8.04 11.10
C SER A 60 8.36 -9.32 11.95
N PRO A 61 8.38 -10.52 11.34
CA PRO A 61 8.42 -11.77 12.11
C PRO A 61 9.79 -12.04 12.75
N ILE A 62 10.83 -11.29 12.38
CA ILE A 62 12.22 -11.52 12.86
C ILE A 62 12.51 -10.67 14.09
N ASP A 63 12.14 -9.38 14.06
CA ASP A 63 12.51 -8.39 15.07
C ASP A 63 11.29 -7.65 15.66
N TYR A 64 10.08 -8.06 15.30
CA TYR A 64 8.80 -7.47 15.75
C TYR A 64 8.68 -5.96 15.50
N THR A 65 9.50 -5.42 14.60
CA THR A 65 9.41 -4.01 14.24
C THR A 65 8.14 -3.73 13.43
N PRO A 66 7.45 -2.59 13.65
CA PRO A 66 6.28 -2.23 12.86
C PRO A 66 6.61 -2.11 11.37
N ILE A 67 5.70 -2.61 10.54
CA ILE A 67 5.70 -2.44 9.09
C ILE A 67 4.36 -1.82 8.71
N VAL A 68 4.39 -0.62 8.14
CA VAL A 68 3.18 0.05 7.66
C VAL A 68 3.30 0.30 6.17
N THR A 69 2.25 -0.01 5.43
CA THR A 69 2.13 0.35 4.01
C THR A 69 0.83 1.10 3.82
N ALA A 70 0.92 2.31 3.28
CA ALA A 70 -0.24 3.07 2.83
C ALA A 70 -0.20 3.17 1.31
N THR A 71 -1.27 2.78 0.62
CA THR A 71 -1.30 2.73 -0.84
C THR A 71 -2.54 3.44 -1.37
N VAL A 72 -2.36 4.24 -2.42
CA VAL A 72 -3.45 4.77 -3.24
C VAL A 72 -3.29 4.26 -4.67
N LEU A 73 -4.40 4.01 -5.34
CA LEU A 73 -4.43 3.59 -6.74
C LEU A 73 -4.49 4.83 -7.64
N ALA A 74 -3.95 4.70 -8.85
CA ALA A 74 -4.07 5.76 -9.84
C ALA A 74 -5.53 5.95 -10.25
N ASP A 75 -5.94 7.21 -10.44
CA ASP A 75 -7.24 7.51 -11.03
C ASP A 75 -7.25 7.08 -12.49
N GLY A 76 -8.32 6.39 -12.91
CA GLY A 76 -8.41 5.62 -14.16
C GLY A 76 -8.38 6.40 -15.48
N HIS A 77 -7.72 7.56 -15.53
CA HIS A 77 -7.66 8.44 -16.70
C HIS A 77 -6.28 8.53 -17.37
N ALA A 78 -5.22 7.95 -16.79
CA ALA A 78 -3.88 7.96 -17.40
C ALA A 78 -3.18 6.61 -17.21
N GLY A 79 -2.93 5.92 -18.33
CA GLY A 79 -1.94 4.86 -18.51
C GLY A 79 -1.93 3.69 -17.51
N ASP A 80 -2.17 2.47 -18.00
CA ASP A 80 -2.03 1.21 -17.23
C ASP A 80 -0.62 0.98 -16.64
N ALA A 81 0.34 1.85 -16.96
CA ALA A 81 1.75 1.76 -16.65
C ALA A 81 2.12 2.13 -15.19
N LEU A 82 1.48 3.14 -14.61
CA LEU A 82 1.67 3.57 -13.21
C LEU A 82 0.36 3.35 -12.47
N LYS A 83 0.32 2.34 -11.60
CA LYS A 83 -0.91 1.81 -11.01
C LYS A 83 -1.17 2.23 -9.58
N GLN A 84 -0.10 2.42 -8.82
CA GLN A 84 -0.22 2.69 -7.41
C GLN A 84 0.92 3.57 -6.93
N LEU A 85 0.62 4.37 -5.92
CA LEU A 85 1.58 5.13 -5.14
C LEU A 85 1.52 4.60 -3.71
N SER A 86 2.66 4.18 -3.17
CA SER A 86 2.74 3.56 -1.86
C SER A 86 3.76 4.24 -0.96
N ILE A 87 3.39 4.46 0.30
CA ILE A 87 4.27 4.88 1.37
C ILE A 87 4.57 3.65 2.20
N HIS A 88 5.84 3.28 2.31
CA HIS A 88 6.29 2.17 3.13
C HIS A 88 7.05 2.68 4.35
N CYS A 89 6.76 2.08 5.49
CA CYS A 89 7.56 2.16 6.70
C CYS A 89 8.05 0.76 7.07
N ARG A 90 9.37 0.57 7.15
CA ARG A 90 9.97 -0.67 7.65
C ARG A 90 11.26 -0.34 8.39
N GLY A 91 11.40 -0.82 9.63
CA GLY A 91 12.61 -0.60 10.44
C GLY A 91 12.95 0.88 10.64
N GLY A 92 11.93 1.75 10.72
CA GLY A 92 12.12 3.21 10.81
C GLY A 92 12.46 3.91 9.49
N ARG A 93 12.66 3.17 8.40
CA ARG A 93 12.88 3.74 7.07
C ARG A 93 11.55 3.99 6.37
N THR A 94 11.40 5.21 5.84
CA THR A 94 10.29 5.59 4.98
C THR A 94 10.70 5.62 3.53
N GLU A 95 9.89 5.02 2.67
CA GLU A 95 10.01 5.12 1.21
C GLU A 95 8.68 5.51 0.59
N LEU A 96 8.71 6.30 -0.47
CA LEU A 96 7.58 6.59 -1.36
C LEU A 96 7.87 5.93 -2.70
N VAL A 97 6.99 5.04 -3.14
CA VAL A 97 7.25 4.13 -4.25
C VAL A 97 6.09 4.16 -5.25
N LEU A 98 6.45 4.31 -6.52
CA LEU A 98 5.58 4.11 -7.67
C LEU A 98 5.59 2.64 -8.06
N GLY A 99 4.41 2.04 -8.14
CA GLY A 99 4.20 0.69 -8.62
C GLY A 99 3.41 0.66 -9.93
N GLY A 100 3.62 -0.39 -10.71
CA GLY A 100 2.97 -0.62 -11.99
C GLY A 100 3.92 -1.30 -12.99
N PRO A 101 3.41 -1.74 -14.15
CA PRO A 101 4.22 -2.40 -15.18
C PRO A 101 5.48 -1.60 -15.56
N ALA A 102 5.34 -0.29 -15.83
CA ALA A 102 6.48 0.55 -16.21
C ALA A 102 7.49 0.76 -15.08
N ALA A 103 7.05 0.73 -13.82
CA ALA A 103 7.93 0.84 -12.67
C ALA A 103 8.67 -0.47 -12.36
N SER A 104 8.20 -1.59 -12.93
CA SER A 104 8.76 -2.93 -12.70
C SER A 104 9.85 -3.29 -13.72
N GLU A 105 9.98 -2.53 -14.81
CA GLU A 105 11.07 -2.64 -15.79
C GLU A 105 12.37 -2.10 -15.18
N GLY A 106 12.91 -2.85 -14.22
CA GLY A 106 13.99 -2.46 -13.34
C GLY A 106 15.35 -2.41 -14.03
N GLY A 107 15.64 -1.34 -14.76
CA GLY A 107 16.95 -1.19 -15.42
C GLY A 107 17.36 0.22 -15.85
N ALA A 108 16.53 1.24 -15.65
CA ALA A 108 16.75 2.55 -16.29
C ALA A 108 17.14 3.67 -15.31
N ASP A 109 17.93 4.61 -15.82
CA ASP A 109 18.00 5.98 -15.29
C ASP A 109 16.61 6.60 -15.42
N TYR A 110 15.87 6.64 -14.32
CA TYR A 110 14.53 7.23 -14.29
C TYR A 110 14.63 8.75 -14.15
N VAL A 111 13.85 9.46 -14.96
CA VAL A 111 13.57 10.88 -14.77
C VAL A 111 12.20 10.99 -14.13
N LEU A 112 12.16 11.29 -12.84
CA LEU A 112 10.92 11.40 -12.08
C LEU A 112 10.59 12.86 -11.81
N SER A 113 9.35 13.24 -12.08
CA SER A 113 8.82 14.54 -11.68
C SER A 113 7.40 14.42 -11.20
N TYR A 114 6.98 15.33 -10.33
CA TYR A 114 5.61 15.42 -9.87
C TYR A 114 5.09 16.84 -9.93
N ARG A 115 3.78 16.99 -9.91
CA ARG A 115 3.07 18.26 -9.89
C ARG A 115 1.83 18.13 -9.04
N LEU A 116 1.59 19.14 -8.20
CA LEU A 116 0.38 19.29 -7.40
C LEU A 116 -0.61 20.18 -8.16
N ASP A 117 -1.85 19.73 -8.32
CA ASP A 117 -3.00 20.52 -8.83
C ASP A 117 -2.69 21.42 -10.05
N GLY A 118 -1.90 20.93 -11.01
CA GLY A 118 -1.58 21.69 -12.23
C GLY A 118 -0.47 22.75 -12.09
N GLY A 119 0.24 22.81 -10.97
CA GLY A 119 1.38 23.70 -10.74
C GLY A 119 2.64 23.44 -11.60
N GLN A 120 3.80 23.94 -11.20
CA GLN A 120 5.05 23.64 -11.92
C GLN A 120 5.54 22.22 -11.60
N PRO A 121 6.01 21.44 -12.58
CA PRO A 121 6.64 20.15 -12.32
C PRO A 121 7.92 20.30 -11.49
N VAL A 122 8.03 19.51 -10.44
CA VAL A 122 9.21 19.41 -9.59
C VAL A 122 9.93 18.10 -9.92
N GLN A 123 11.17 18.20 -10.38
CA GLN A 123 12.00 17.01 -10.60
C GLN A 123 12.55 16.49 -9.27
N VAL A 124 12.56 15.17 -9.14
CA VAL A 124 13.07 14.47 -7.96
C VAL A 124 13.95 13.31 -8.41
N ALA A 125 14.94 13.00 -7.60
CA ALA A 125 15.76 11.82 -7.84
C ALA A 125 14.91 10.55 -7.66
N ALA A 126 15.16 9.55 -8.51
CA ALA A 126 14.48 8.26 -8.49
C ALA A 126 15.49 7.12 -8.41
N GLY A 127 15.05 5.96 -7.91
CA GLY A 127 15.88 4.77 -7.87
C GLY A 127 15.12 3.54 -7.43
N ARG A 128 15.84 2.44 -7.19
CA ARG A 128 15.22 1.19 -6.72
C ARG A 128 14.80 1.29 -5.24
N PRO A 129 13.58 0.87 -4.86
CA PRO A 129 13.21 0.80 -3.45
C PRO A 129 14.13 -0.15 -2.69
N ALA A 130 14.30 0.06 -1.39
CA ALA A 130 15.04 -0.86 -0.53
C ALA A 130 14.28 -2.18 -0.34
N HIS A 131 12.96 -2.15 -0.48
CA HIS A 131 12.08 -3.32 -0.37
C HIS A 131 11.04 -3.35 -1.49
N GLY A 132 10.80 -4.53 -2.04
CA GLY A 132 9.77 -4.75 -3.06
C GLY A 132 10.20 -4.30 -4.46
N THR A 133 9.21 -4.06 -5.32
CA THR A 133 9.37 -3.66 -6.72
C THR A 133 8.85 -2.25 -6.95
N GLY A 134 9.26 -1.64 -8.06
CA GLY A 134 8.83 -0.30 -8.44
C GLY A 134 9.97 0.72 -8.47
N VAL A 135 9.60 2.00 -8.46
CA VAL A 135 10.51 3.14 -8.49
C VAL A 135 10.30 4.00 -7.24
N ALA A 136 11.34 4.11 -6.42
CA ALA A 136 11.32 4.93 -5.21
C ALA A 136 11.73 6.38 -5.50
N PHE A 137 11.02 7.31 -4.89
CA PHE A 137 11.48 8.69 -4.71
C PHE A 137 12.73 8.68 -3.81
N ARG A 138 13.72 9.51 -4.14
CA ARG A 138 14.97 9.67 -3.39
C ARG A 138 15.09 11.08 -2.81
N GLY A 139 15.96 11.22 -1.81
CA GLY A 139 16.16 12.46 -1.06
C GLY A 139 15.36 12.47 0.24
N ASP A 140 14.91 13.65 0.65
CA ASP A 140 14.08 13.81 1.85
C ASP A 140 12.62 13.43 1.58
N VAL A 141 12.34 12.12 1.62
CA VAL A 141 10.99 11.58 1.40
C VAL A 141 10.03 12.02 2.50
N VAL A 142 10.49 12.16 3.75
CA VAL A 142 9.64 12.58 4.87
C VAL A 142 9.24 14.05 4.71
N GLY A 143 10.20 14.94 4.40
CA GLY A 143 9.92 16.33 4.10
C GLY A 143 9.00 16.50 2.89
N LEU A 144 9.23 15.72 1.82
CA LEU A 144 8.32 15.68 0.67
C LEU A 144 6.91 15.27 1.09
N LEU A 145 6.76 14.16 1.82
CA LEU A 145 5.46 13.69 2.27
C LEU A 145 4.77 14.70 3.16
N LEU A 146 5.47 15.38 4.06
CA LEU A 146 4.88 16.42 4.91
C LEU A 146 4.53 17.70 4.14
N SER A 147 5.11 17.92 2.97
CA SER A 147 4.84 19.10 2.15
C SER A 147 3.61 18.98 1.23
N LEU A 148 3.16 17.76 0.90
CA LEU A 148 1.99 17.61 0.02
C LEU A 148 0.70 18.06 0.74
N PRO A 149 -0.30 18.60 0.03
CA PRO A 149 -1.59 18.94 0.61
C PRO A 149 -2.34 17.69 1.12
N ASN A 150 -3.36 17.91 1.95
CA ASN A 150 -4.22 16.85 2.48
C ASN A 150 -5.38 16.48 1.54
N GLU A 151 -5.53 17.25 0.47
CA GLU A 151 -6.59 17.16 -0.53
C GLU A 151 -6.01 17.50 -1.92
N GLY A 152 -6.81 17.36 -2.98
CA GLY A 152 -6.34 17.51 -4.35
C GLY A 152 -5.66 16.24 -4.87
N GLY A 153 -4.73 16.39 -5.80
CA GLY A 153 -4.01 15.26 -6.36
C GLY A 153 -2.59 15.56 -6.81
N ILE A 154 -1.82 14.48 -6.94
CA ILE A 154 -0.46 14.49 -7.43
C ILE A 154 -0.38 13.82 -8.80
N ALA A 155 -0.01 14.59 -9.82
CA ALA A 155 0.36 14.07 -11.12
C ALA A 155 1.85 13.72 -11.10
N ILE A 156 2.17 12.48 -11.42
CA ILE A 156 3.54 11.98 -11.47
C ILE A 156 3.87 11.57 -12.90
N ARG A 157 5.03 12.01 -13.38
CA ARG A 157 5.59 11.66 -14.67
C ARG A 157 6.90 10.91 -14.48
N LEU A 158 6.97 9.70 -15.02
CA LEU A 158 8.12 8.82 -15.04
C LEU A 158 8.65 8.71 -16.48
N GLY A 159 9.82 9.26 -16.74
CA GLY A 159 10.56 9.08 -17.98
C GLY A 159 11.64 8.01 -17.86
N MET A 160 11.86 7.28 -18.95
CA MET A 160 12.97 6.33 -19.10
C MET A 160 13.98 6.86 -20.13
N ARG A 161 15.25 6.47 -20.00
CA ARG A 161 16.32 6.83 -20.97
C ARG A 161 16.01 6.41 -22.41
N ALA A 162 15.24 5.34 -22.61
CA ALA A 162 14.76 4.89 -23.92
C ALA A 162 13.66 5.78 -24.54
N GLY A 163 13.26 6.86 -23.86
CA GLY A 163 12.28 7.84 -24.35
C GLY A 163 10.84 7.54 -23.95
N ALA A 164 10.55 6.37 -23.38
CA ALA A 164 9.24 6.05 -22.85
C ALA A 164 8.89 6.98 -21.67
N VAL A 165 7.67 7.49 -21.67
CA VAL A 165 7.14 8.35 -20.62
C VAL A 165 5.81 7.80 -20.18
N HIS A 166 5.64 7.68 -18.87
CA HIS A 166 4.42 7.23 -18.24
C HIS A 166 3.95 8.26 -17.23
N ASP A 167 2.67 8.55 -17.25
CA ASP A 167 2.03 9.48 -16.33
C ASP A 167 1.02 8.71 -15.46
N GLY A 168 0.88 9.17 -14.22
CA GLY A 168 -0.12 8.66 -13.27
C GLY A 168 -0.63 9.81 -12.42
N TYR A 169 -1.92 9.81 -12.12
CA TYR A 169 -2.53 10.77 -11.21
C TYR A 169 -3.08 10.05 -10.00
N PHE A 170 -2.78 10.56 -8.81
CA PHE A 170 -3.16 9.95 -7.54
C PHE A 170 -3.85 10.96 -6.65
N SER A 171 -5.02 10.59 -6.14
CA SER A 171 -5.73 11.39 -5.16
C SER A 171 -4.96 11.48 -3.83
N LEU A 172 -4.89 12.69 -3.27
CA LEU A 172 -4.32 12.95 -1.94
C LEU A 172 -5.39 12.92 -0.85
N VAL A 173 -6.66 12.72 -1.20
CA VAL A 173 -7.75 12.54 -0.22
C VAL A 173 -7.42 11.36 0.70
N GLY A 174 -7.47 11.60 2.01
CA GLY A 174 -7.13 10.59 3.03
C GLY A 174 -5.63 10.46 3.33
N LEU A 175 -4.75 11.21 2.64
CA LEU A 175 -3.31 11.15 2.87
C LEU A 175 -2.92 11.57 4.30
N ASN A 176 -3.66 12.50 4.93
CA ASN A 176 -3.36 12.91 6.31
C ASN A 176 -3.40 11.71 7.28
N ALA A 177 -4.46 10.90 7.22
CA ALA A 177 -4.58 9.71 8.07
C ALA A 177 -3.49 8.68 7.76
N ALA A 178 -3.14 8.49 6.49
CA ALA A 178 -2.03 7.62 6.09
C ALA A 178 -0.68 8.11 6.64
N ARG A 179 -0.40 9.42 6.55
CA ARG A 179 0.81 10.04 7.12
C ARG A 179 0.89 9.83 8.60
N ASP A 180 -0.20 10.04 9.34
CA ASP A 180 -0.20 9.87 10.80
C ASP A 180 0.16 8.43 11.20
N ARG A 181 -0.38 7.43 10.49
CA ARG A 181 -0.06 6.01 10.72
C ARG A 181 1.40 5.70 10.41
N VAL A 182 1.90 6.15 9.26
CA VAL A 182 3.29 5.92 8.86
C VAL A 182 4.25 6.66 9.79
N ALA A 183 3.95 7.90 10.17
CA ALA A 183 4.76 8.74 11.05
C ALA A 183 4.89 8.13 12.45
N ALA A 184 3.80 7.57 12.99
CA ALA A 184 3.82 6.86 14.25
C ALA A 184 4.73 5.62 14.20
N ALA A 185 4.60 4.79 13.15
CA ALA A 185 5.39 3.57 13.01
C ALA A 185 6.89 3.84 12.73
N CYS A 186 7.18 4.83 11.89
CA CYS A 186 8.55 5.19 11.51
C CYS A 186 9.18 6.25 12.40
N LYS A 187 8.48 6.69 13.45
CA LYS A 187 8.95 7.69 14.42
C LYS A 187 9.44 8.98 13.73
N TRP A 188 8.64 9.50 12.81
CA TRP A 188 8.97 10.76 12.14
C TRP A 188 9.11 11.90 13.16
N PRO A 189 10.04 12.84 12.94
CA PRO A 189 10.15 14.02 13.79
C PRO A 189 8.85 14.82 13.72
N ARG A 190 8.23 15.08 14.89
CA ARG A 190 6.96 15.84 15.01
C ARG A 190 7.09 17.33 14.63
N THR A 191 8.29 17.77 14.29
CA THR A 191 8.63 19.14 13.93
C THR A 191 9.55 19.10 12.71
N LEU A 192 9.02 19.41 11.52
CA LEU A 192 9.86 20.08 10.55
C LEU A 192 10.17 21.44 11.16
N ALA A 193 11.42 21.62 11.62
CA ALA A 193 11.85 22.86 12.23
C ALA A 193 11.54 24.02 11.29
N ARG A 194 10.81 25.01 11.83
CA ARG A 194 10.60 26.34 11.23
C ARG A 194 11.90 26.82 10.57
N PRO A 195 11.88 27.37 9.34
CA PRO A 195 13.08 27.91 8.74
C PRO A 195 13.65 28.98 9.70
N ARG A 196 14.93 28.83 10.05
CA ARG A 196 15.68 29.89 10.70
C ARG A 196 15.90 30.98 9.65
N ASN A 197 15.13 32.06 9.73
CA ASN A 197 15.46 33.29 9.02
C ASN A 197 16.80 33.79 9.59
N HIS A 198 17.83 33.81 8.75
CA HIS A 198 19.02 34.64 8.91
C HIS A 198 18.92 35.82 7.96
#